data_AF-A0A086MQA1-F1
#
_entry.id   AF-A0A086MQA1-F1
#
_cell.length_a   1.000
_cell.length_b   1.000
_cell.length_c   1.000
_cell.angle_alpha   90.00
_cell.angle_beta   90.00
_cell.angle_gamma   90.00
#
_symmetry.space_group_name_H-M   'P 1'
#
loop_
_entity.id
_entity.type
_entity.pdbx_description
1 polymer ?
#
loop_
_entity_poly.entity_id
_entity_poly.type
_entity_poly.pdbx_seq_one_letter_code
_entity_poly.pdbx_strand_id
1 'polypeptide(L)'
;MTDSKDQKITIALEPGHVAIILGMEDGQISRQLFASPDVDAMLDDEQSDIPFQYFLASAFLVRLDQDEDFVSDLAEWYDEKLRGEAGKEEDPS
;
A
#
# COMPACT_ATOMS: atom_id res chain seq x y z
N MET A 1 -18.16 7.20 -17.37
CA MET A 1 -16.94 7.75 -16.75
C MET A 1 -17.01 7.36 -15.29
N THR A 2 -16.44 6.22 -14.94
CA THR A 2 -16.33 5.78 -13.55
C THR A 2 -15.16 6.54 -12.92
N ASP A 3 -15.39 7.10 -11.74
CA ASP A 3 -14.41 7.79 -10.89
C ASP A 3 -13.36 6.79 -10.38
N SER A 4 -12.50 6.29 -11.26
CA SER A 4 -11.32 5.51 -10.87
C SER A 4 -10.25 6.36 -10.19
N LYS A 5 -10.49 7.67 -10.00
CA LYS A 5 -9.52 8.63 -9.47
C LYS A 5 -9.26 8.53 -7.97
N ASP A 6 -10.09 7.82 -7.20
CA ASP A 6 -9.97 7.77 -5.74
C ASP A 6 -9.93 6.36 -5.13
N GLN A 7 -9.76 5.32 -5.95
CA GLN A 7 -9.63 3.96 -5.40
C GLN A 7 -8.24 3.81 -4.76
N LYS A 8 -8.25 3.48 -3.46
CA LYS A 8 -7.07 3.18 -2.65
C LYS A 8 -7.14 1.75 -2.13
N ILE A 9 -6.02 1.04 -2.12
CA ILE A 9 -5.88 -0.26 -1.46
C ILE A 9 -5.06 -0.07 -0.19
N THR A 10 -5.55 -0.66 0.90
CA THR A 10 -4.82 -0.76 2.16
C THR A 10 -4.22 -2.15 2.29
N ILE A 11 -2.89 -2.21 2.36
CA ILE A 11 -2.13 -3.43 2.65
C ILE A 11 -1.79 -3.41 4.14
N ALA A 12 -2.57 -4.11 4.94
CA ALA A 12 -2.29 -4.30 6.37
C ALA A 12 -1.23 -5.40 6.56
N LEU A 13 -0.19 -5.11 7.35
CA LEU A 13 0.86 -6.06 7.69
C LEU A 13 0.59 -6.64 9.08
N GLU A 14 0.47 -7.97 9.16
CA GLU A 14 0.18 -8.64 10.42
C GLU A 14 1.43 -8.82 11.31
N PRO A 15 1.30 -8.63 12.64
CA PRO A 15 0.09 -8.17 13.33
C PRO A 15 -0.20 -6.70 13.03
N GLY A 16 -1.48 -6.35 12.75
CA GLY A 16 -2.01 -5.11 12.16
C GLY A 16 -1.66 -3.74 12.77
N HIS A 17 -0.40 -3.52 13.13
CA HIS A 17 0.18 -2.30 13.65
C HIS A 17 0.85 -1.45 12.56
N VAL A 18 0.99 -1.98 11.35
CA VAL A 18 1.59 -1.28 10.21
C VAL A 18 0.73 -1.52 8.99
N ALA A 19 0.48 -0.47 8.20
CA ALA A 19 -0.23 -0.58 6.94
C ALA A 19 0.39 0.33 5.88
N ILE A 20 0.32 -0.10 4.61
CA ILE A 20 0.65 0.74 3.46
C ILE A 20 -0.65 1.05 2.73
N ILE A 21 -0.87 2.33 2.44
CA ILE A 21 -1.98 2.77 1.59
C ILE A 21 -1.39 3.11 0.22
N LEU A 22 -1.90 2.44 -0.80
CA LEU A 22 -1.57 2.71 -2.21
C LEU A 22 -2.79 3.32 -2.89
N GLY A 23 -2.58 4.36 -3.70
CA GLY A 23 -3.58 4.96 -4.55
C GLY A 23 -3.02 5.31 -5.92
N MET A 24 -3.90 5.67 -6.84
CA MET A 24 -3.52 6.21 -8.15
C MET A 24 -3.99 7.66 -8.25
N GLU A 25 -3.06 8.60 -8.31
CA GLU A 25 -3.32 10.03 -8.45
C GLU A 25 -2.60 10.56 -9.69
N ASP A 26 -3.35 11.10 -10.65
CA ASP A 26 -2.84 11.64 -11.92
C ASP A 26 -1.89 10.70 -12.71
N GLY A 27 -2.15 9.39 -12.64
CA GLY A 27 -1.35 8.37 -13.32
C GLY A 27 -0.04 8.00 -12.60
N GLN A 28 0.15 8.47 -11.37
CA GLN A 28 1.25 8.11 -10.50
C GLN A 28 0.72 7.38 -9.26
N ILE A 29 1.50 6.43 -8.73
CA ILE A 29 1.15 5.75 -7.48
C ILE A 29 1.37 6.73 -6.31
N SER A 30 0.31 7.05 -5.58
CA SER A 30 0.40 7.69 -4.26
C SER A 30 0.60 6.63 -3.18
N ARG A 31 1.45 6.91 -2.21
CA ARG A 31 1.87 5.95 -1.18
C ARG A 31 1.94 6.59 0.20
N GLN A 32 1.42 5.91 1.20
CA GLN A 32 1.47 6.34 2.59
C GLN A 32 1.78 5.15 3.50
N LEU A 33 2.66 5.37 4.48
CA LEU A 33 2.92 4.44 5.57
C LEU A 33 2.12 4.86 6.80
N PHE A 34 1.40 3.92 7.37
CA PHE A 34 0.77 4.07 8.68
C PHE A 34 1.44 3.11 9.67
N ALA A 35 1.75 3.63 10.85
CA ALA A 35 2.23 2.87 11.99
C ALA A 35 1.32 3.17 13.20
N SER A 36 1.14 2.18 14.08
CA SER A 36 0.40 2.38 15.32
C SER A 36 1.23 3.21 16.31
N PRO A 37 0.59 3.86 17.30
CA PRO A 37 1.30 4.60 18.34
C PRO A 37 2.35 3.77 19.09
N ASP A 38 2.12 2.46 19.26
CA ASP A 38 3.08 1.56 19.90
C ASP A 38 4.33 1.38 19.05
N VAL A 39 4.17 1.27 17.73
CA VAL A 39 5.30 1.19 16.78
C VAL A 39 6.04 2.53 16.76
N ASP A 40 5.33 3.65 16.70
CA ASP A 40 5.94 4.99 16.75
C ASP A 40 6.78 5.17 18.03
N ALA A 41 6.25 4.75 19.18
CA ALA A 41 6.98 4.82 20.45
C ALA A 41 8.25 3.95 20.46
N MET A 42 8.25 2.79 19.78
CA MET A 42 9.44 1.96 19.62
C MET A 42 10.47 2.59 18.67
N LEU A 43 10.02 3.32 17.64
CA LEU A 43 10.91 4.01 16.70
C LEU A 43 11.58 5.25 17.31
N ASP A 44 10.90 5.91 18.26
CA ASP A 44 11.43 7.05 19.01
C ASP A 44 12.47 6.64 20.07
N ASP A 45 12.49 5.37 20.47
CA ASP A 45 13.48 4.83 21.41
C ASP A 45 14.75 4.36 20.68
N GLU A 46 15.83 5.12 20.81
CA GLU A 46 17.14 4.82 20.19
C GLU A 46 17.74 3.47 20.62
N GLN A 47 17.25 2.86 21.70
CA GLN A 47 17.70 1.54 22.17
C GLN A 47 16.81 0.38 21.70
N SER A 48 15.67 0.67 21.08
CA SER A 48 14.74 -0.35 20.60
C SER A 48 15.08 -0.81 19.18
N ASP A 49 14.88 -2.10 18.92
CA ASP A 49 14.98 -2.64 17.56
C ASP A 49 13.80 -2.17 16.70
N ILE A 50 14.05 -1.91 15.42
CA ILE A 50 13.00 -1.55 14.46
C ILE A 50 12.03 -2.73 14.28
N PRO A 51 10.71 -2.55 14.48
CA PRO A 51 9.74 -3.62 14.25
C PRO A 51 9.80 -4.16 12.83
N PHE A 52 9.81 -5.49 12.66
CA PHE A 52 10.01 -6.14 11.36
C PHE A 52 8.99 -5.69 10.30
N GLN A 53 7.72 -5.54 10.68
CA GLN A 53 6.64 -5.09 9.79
C GLN A 53 6.88 -3.65 9.31
N TYR A 54 7.38 -2.78 10.20
CA TYR A 54 7.74 -1.40 9.83
C TYR A 54 8.93 -1.38 8.87
N PHE A 55 9.96 -2.19 9.16
CA PHE A 55 11.10 -2.36 8.27
C PHE A 55 10.66 -2.87 6.89
N LEU A 56 9.82 -3.90 6.83
CA LEU A 56 9.32 -4.47 5.58
C LEU A 56 8.52 -3.43 4.79
N ALA A 57 7.65 -2.68 5.46
CA ALA A 57 6.87 -1.62 4.82
C ALA A 57 7.76 -0.52 4.26
N SER A 58 8.75 -0.08 5.04
CA SER A 58 9.71 0.94 4.63
C SER A 58 10.55 0.47 3.44
N ALA A 59 11.05 -0.77 3.47
CA ALA A 59 11.82 -1.35 2.38
C ALA A 59 10.99 -1.48 1.10
N PHE A 60 9.71 -1.85 1.22
CA PHE A 60 8.77 -1.87 0.09
C PHE A 60 8.60 -0.47 -0.53
N LEU A 61 8.41 0.56 0.30
CA LEU A 61 8.28 1.95 -0.18
C LEU A 61 9.56 2.45 -0.85
N VAL A 62 10.74 2.16 -0.28
CA VAL A 62 12.03 2.48 -0.90
C VAL A 62 12.16 1.80 -2.26
N ARG A 63 11.73 0.54 -2.38
CA ARG A 63 11.75 -0.16 -3.67
C ARG A 63 10.84 0.52 -4.70
N LEU A 64 9.65 0.98 -4.30
CA LEU A 64 8.77 1.77 -5.17
C LEU A 64 9.36 3.11 -5.61
N ASP A 65 10.38 3.62 -4.92
CA ASP A 65 11.08 4.85 -5.33
C ASP A 65 12.21 4.56 -6.33
N GLN A 66 12.80 3.36 -6.26
CA GLN A 66 14.08 3.05 -6.93
C GLN A 66 13.96 2.09 -8.13
N ASP A 67 12.85 1.34 -8.23
CA ASP A 67 12.65 0.26 -9.19
C ASP A 67 11.42 0.57 -10.07
N GLU A 68 11.63 1.29 -11.18
CA GLU A 68 10.57 1.72 -12.11
C GLU A 68 9.83 0.54 -12.76
N ASP A 69 10.55 -0.56 -13.02
CA ASP A 69 9.96 -1.80 -13.55
C ASP A 69 8.99 -2.39 -12.51
N PHE A 70 9.42 -2.48 -11.25
CA PHE A 70 8.55 -2.94 -10.16
C PHE A 70 7.32 -2.04 -9.94
N VAL A 71 7.47 -0.72 -10.06
CA VAL A 71 6.34 0.22 -9.98
C VAL A 71 5.34 -0.03 -11.11
N SER A 72 5.84 -0.28 -12.33
CA SER A 72 5.00 -0.56 -13.50
C SER A 72 4.25 -1.88 -13.35
N ASP A 73 4.94 -2.94 -12.93
CA ASP A 73 4.34 -4.25 -12.64
C ASP A 73 3.28 -4.15 -11.54
N LEU A 74 3.55 -3.35 -10.49
CA LEU A 74 2.59 -3.14 -9.40
C LEU A 74 1.38 -2.35 -9.85
N ALA A 75 1.55 -1.30 -10.67
CA ALA A 75 0.45 -0.52 -11.23
C ALA A 75 -0.45 -1.39 -12.12
N GLU A 76 0.12 -2.26 -12.94
CA GLU A 76 -0.64 -3.21 -13.76
C GLU A 76 -1.45 -4.17 -12.88
N TRP A 77 -0.81 -4.80 -11.89
CA TRP A 77 -1.51 -5.66 -10.93
C TRP A 77 -2.61 -4.93 -10.16
N TYR A 78 -2.38 -3.67 -9.78
CA TYR A 78 -3.35 -2.83 -9.09
C TYR A 78 -4.58 -2.56 -9.94
N ASP A 79 -4.38 -2.17 -11.20
CA ASP A 79 -5.45 -1.98 -12.19
C ASP A 79 -6.24 -3.27 -12.42
N GLU A 80 -5.57 -4.42 -12.51
CA GLU A 80 -6.22 -5.73 -12.63
C GLU A 80 -7.07 -6.06 -11.41
N LYS A 81 -6.58 -5.78 -10.20
CA LYS A 81 -7.33 -6.01 -8.96
C LYS A 81 -8.58 -5.16 -8.89
N LEU A 82 -8.47 -3.88 -9.18
CA LEU A 82 -9.63 -2.98 -9.19
C LEU A 82 -10.67 -3.38 -10.25
N ARG A 83 -10.22 -3.78 -11.44
CA ARG A 83 -11.12 -4.28 -12.51
C ARG A 83 -11.76 -5.62 -12.13
N GLY A 84 -11.01 -6.52 -11.50
CA GLY A 84 -11.51 -7.82 -11.06
C GLY A 84 -12.53 -7.74 -9.92
N GLU A 85 -12.48 -6.68 -9.11
CA GLU A 85 -13.51 -6.37 -8.10
C GLU A 85 -14.75 -5.71 -8.72
N ALA A 86 -14.57 -4.80 -9.69
CA ALA A 86 -15.67 -4.16 -10.42
C ALA A 86 -16.48 -5.15 -11.29
N GLY A 87 -15.88 -6.25 -11.74
CA GLY A 87 -16.56 -7.29 -12.53
C GLY A 87 -17.47 -8.24 -11.73
N LYS A 88 -17.59 -8.07 -10.40
CA LYS A 88 -18.46 -8.91 -9.56
C LYS A 88 -19.83 -8.30 -9.24
N GLU A 89 -20.13 -7.08 -9.71
CA GLU A 89 -21.39 -6.40 -9.43
C GLU A 89 -22.51 -6.62 -10.48
N GLU A 90 -22.30 -7.46 -11.50
CA GLU A 90 -23.32 -7.77 -12.51
C GLU A 90 -23.58 -9.28 -12.65
N ASP A 91 -24.12 -9.92 -11.62
CA ASP A 91 -24.93 -11.14 -11.80
C ASP A 91 -26.20 -11.07 -10.94
N PRO A 92 -27.25 -10.35 -11.41
CA PRO A 92 -28.60 -10.57 -10.91
C PRO A 92 -29.18 -11.78 -11.65
N SER A 93 -28.90 -12.97 -11.12
CA SER A 93 -29.73 -14.16 -11.40
C SER A 93 -31.14 -13.99 -10.85
#